data_AF-A0A7S1E7W1-F1
#
_entry.id   AF-A0A7S1E7W1-F1
#
_cell.length_a   1.000
_cell.length_b   1.000
_cell.length_c   1.000
_cell.angle_alpha   90.00
_cell.angle_beta   90.00
_cell.angle_gamma   90.00
#
_symmetry.space_group_name_H-M   'P 1'
#
loop_
_entity.id
_entity.type
_entity.pdbx_description
1 polymer ?
#
loop_
_entity_poly.entity_id
_entity_poly.type
_entity_poly.pdbx_seq_one_letter_code
_entity_poly.pdbx_strand_id
1 'polypeptide(L)'
;GDAMMTYVDACFENQESFMNDAIGDAKKSEIDEVFASIAEKAGVFDGTFTKEAFLADLHNWEKAVKPAYTEHKIALGYGVYGTPKNVINERLVADTESAWGPDDWTEKLKTL
;
A
#
# COMPACT_ATOMS: atom_id res chain seq x y z
N GLY A 1 -11.92 9.02 8.27
CA GLY A 1 -10.48 8.93 7.95
C GLY A 1 -10.32 9.02 6.46
N ASP A 2 -9.12 9.27 5.98
CA ASP A 2 -8.79 9.08 4.57
C ASP A 2 -9.03 7.59 4.22
N ALA A 3 -9.99 7.30 3.34
CA ALA A 3 -10.39 5.94 2.99
C ALA A 3 -9.21 5.11 2.45
N MET A 4 -8.25 5.78 1.78
CA MET A 4 -7.02 5.15 1.32
C MET A 4 -6.17 4.69 2.51
N MET A 5 -5.93 5.54 3.50
CA MET A 5 -5.12 5.19 4.66
C MET A 5 -5.79 4.11 5.50
N THR A 6 -7.10 4.19 5.71
CA THR A 6 -7.87 3.12 6.37
C THR A 6 -7.67 1.77 5.67
N TYR A 7 -7.70 1.76 4.33
CA TYR A 7 -7.50 0.53 3.55
C TYR A 7 -6.07 0.00 3.63
N VAL A 8 -5.07 0.89 3.55
CA VAL A 8 -3.64 0.53 3.65
C VAL A 8 -3.32 -0.06 5.02
N ASP A 9 -3.80 0.57 6.10
CA ASP A 9 -3.62 0.08 7.47
C ASP A 9 -4.25 -1.32 7.62
N ALA A 10 -5.48 -1.49 7.12
CA ALA A 10 -6.14 -2.79 7.13
C ALA A 10 -5.39 -3.87 6.32
N CYS A 11 -4.75 -3.50 5.21
CA CYS A 11 -3.87 -4.41 4.46
C CYS A 11 -2.66 -4.84 5.30
N PHE A 12 -2.01 -3.92 6.02
CA PHE A 12 -0.89 -4.27 6.91
C PHE A 12 -1.33 -5.16 8.07
N GLU A 13 -2.47 -4.88 8.69
CA GLU A 13 -3.04 -5.71 9.76
C GLU A 13 -3.39 -7.13 9.30
N ASN A 14 -3.76 -7.30 8.02
CA ASN A 14 -4.14 -8.58 7.44
C ASN A 14 -3.07 -9.15 6.50
N GLN A 15 -1.81 -8.70 6.59
CA GLN A 15 -0.79 -9.05 5.59
C GLN A 15 -0.59 -10.55 5.39
N GLU A 16 -0.73 -11.34 6.46
CA GLU A 16 -0.61 -12.80 6.41
C GLU A 16 -1.67 -13.46 5.54
N SER A 17 -2.84 -12.83 5.32
CA SER A 17 -3.93 -13.40 4.54
C SER A 17 -3.68 -13.37 3.02
N PHE A 18 -2.66 -12.65 2.56
CA PHE A 18 -2.32 -12.53 1.14
C PHE A 18 -0.82 -12.71 0.87
N MET A 19 -0.07 -13.27 1.82
CA MET A 19 1.29 -13.75 1.55
C MET A 19 1.27 -15.09 0.81
N ASN A 20 2.40 -15.45 0.18
CA ASN A 20 2.52 -16.67 -0.64
C ASN A 20 2.07 -17.94 0.11
N ASP A 21 2.32 -18.03 1.41
CA ASP A 21 1.91 -19.18 2.23
C ASP A 21 0.37 -19.33 2.32
N ALA A 22 -0.37 -18.23 2.18
CA ALA A 22 -1.84 -18.22 2.22
C ALA A 22 -2.49 -18.35 0.83
N ILE A 23 -1.90 -17.76 -0.21
CA ILE A 23 -2.53 -17.62 -1.54
C ILE A 23 -1.67 -18.10 -2.72
N GLY A 24 -0.60 -18.86 -2.49
CA GLY A 24 0.37 -19.25 -3.53
C GLY A 24 -0.23 -19.99 -4.74
N ASP A 25 -1.27 -20.79 -4.52
CA ASP A 25 -2.00 -21.53 -5.58
C ASP A 25 -3.37 -20.91 -5.91
N ALA A 26 -3.70 -19.75 -5.34
CA ALA A 26 -4.99 -19.10 -5.53
C ALA A 26 -5.13 -18.56 -6.96
N LYS A 27 -6.33 -18.65 -7.50
CA LYS A 27 -6.69 -17.95 -8.73
C LYS A 27 -6.71 -16.46 -8.47
N LYS A 28 -6.46 -15.69 -9.53
CA LYS A 28 -6.54 -14.23 -9.51
C LYS A 28 -7.82 -13.69 -8.84
N SER A 29 -8.99 -14.25 -9.17
CA SER A 29 -10.26 -13.83 -8.57
C SER A 29 -10.36 -14.14 -7.06
N GLU A 30 -9.72 -15.20 -6.58
CA GLU A 30 -9.68 -15.53 -5.15
C GLU A 30 -8.79 -14.54 -4.40
N ILE A 31 -7.69 -14.11 -5.01
CA ILE A 31 -6.82 -13.04 -4.50
C ILE A 31 -7.59 -11.71 -4.46
N ASP A 32 -8.31 -11.37 -5.53
CA ASP A 32 -9.11 -10.14 -5.61
C ASP A 32 -10.17 -10.08 -4.48
N GLU A 33 -10.81 -11.21 -4.18
CA GLU A 33 -11.78 -11.32 -3.09
C GLU A 33 -11.16 -11.16 -1.71
N VAL A 34 -9.90 -11.57 -1.50
CA VAL A 34 -9.19 -11.31 -0.23
C VAL A 34 -9.07 -9.80 0.00
N PHE A 35 -8.61 -9.06 -1.00
CA PHE A 35 -8.47 -7.60 -0.91
C PHE A 35 -9.82 -6.89 -0.75
N ALA A 36 -10.84 -7.32 -1.50
CA ALA A 36 -12.19 -6.77 -1.34
C ALA A 36 -12.78 -7.05 0.05
N SER A 37 -12.50 -8.22 0.63
CA SER A 37 -12.93 -8.58 1.99
C SER A 37 -12.22 -7.75 3.06
N ILE A 38 -10.94 -7.40 2.87
CA ILE A 38 -10.22 -6.48 3.75
C ILE A 38 -10.86 -5.10 3.70
N ALA A 39 -11.13 -4.57 2.51
CA ALA A 39 -11.79 -3.28 2.32
C ALA A 39 -13.19 -3.24 2.97
N GLU A 40 -13.97 -4.30 2.84
CA GLU A 40 -15.29 -4.42 3.46
C GLU A 40 -15.20 -4.40 4.99
N LYS A 41 -14.32 -5.23 5.58
CA LYS A 41 -14.11 -5.29 7.04
C LYS A 41 -13.61 -3.96 7.61
N ALA A 42 -12.80 -3.24 6.86
CA ALA A 42 -12.28 -1.92 7.22
C ALA A 42 -13.31 -0.79 7.06
N GLY A 43 -14.50 -1.08 6.52
CA GLY A 43 -15.54 -0.08 6.29
C GLY A 43 -15.19 0.95 5.21
N VAL A 44 -14.37 0.56 4.24
CA VAL A 44 -13.94 1.42 3.13
C VAL A 44 -15.07 1.63 2.12
N PHE A 45 -15.97 0.66 1.98
CA PHE A 45 -17.09 0.75 1.05
C PHE A 45 -18.23 1.60 1.61
N ASP A 46 -18.82 2.41 0.74
CA ASP A 46 -19.98 3.24 1.02
C ASP A 46 -20.97 3.25 -0.15
N GLY A 47 -22.00 4.10 -0.10
CA GLY A 47 -23.01 4.20 -1.15
C GLY A 47 -22.48 4.67 -2.51
N THR A 48 -21.25 5.19 -2.58
CA THR A 48 -20.59 5.70 -3.79
C THR A 48 -19.43 4.81 -4.25
N PHE A 49 -18.80 4.09 -3.33
CA PHE A 49 -17.71 3.16 -3.60
C PHE A 49 -18.06 1.76 -3.09
N THR A 50 -18.60 0.93 -3.97
CA THR A 50 -19.09 -0.42 -3.62
C THR A 50 -18.02 -1.49 -3.87
N LYS A 51 -18.23 -2.67 -3.30
CA LYS A 51 -17.40 -3.86 -3.56
C LYS A 51 -17.33 -4.20 -5.05
N GLU A 52 -18.45 -4.11 -5.76
CA GLU A 52 -18.51 -4.39 -7.20
C GLU A 52 -17.69 -3.38 -8.00
N ALA A 53 -17.76 -2.10 -7.64
CA ALA A 53 -16.96 -1.06 -8.26
C ALA A 53 -15.46 -1.28 -7.99
N PHE A 54 -15.10 -1.64 -6.76
CA PHE A 54 -13.73 -2.01 -6.39
C PHE A 54 -13.19 -3.16 -7.24
N LEU A 55 -13.91 -4.28 -7.31
CA LEU A 55 -13.49 -5.46 -8.08
C LEU A 55 -13.40 -5.18 -9.58
N ALA A 56 -14.30 -4.36 -10.13
CA ALA A 56 -14.27 -3.95 -11.52
C ALA A 56 -13.05 -3.07 -11.85
N ASP A 57 -12.64 -2.22 -10.91
CA ASP A 57 -11.55 -1.26 -11.10
C ASP A 57 -10.17 -1.79 -10.67
N LEU A 58 -10.10 -2.90 -9.91
CA LEU A 58 -8.86 -3.44 -9.34
C LEU A 58 -7.76 -3.73 -10.39
N HIS A 59 -8.18 -4.14 -11.59
CA HIS A 59 -7.28 -4.42 -12.72
C HIS A 59 -7.38 -3.36 -13.83
N ASN A 60 -8.10 -2.28 -13.60
CA ASN A 60 -8.30 -1.23 -14.59
C ASN A 60 -6.99 -0.49 -14.85
N TRP A 61 -6.60 -0.44 -16.13
CA TRP A 61 -5.35 0.18 -16.52
C TRP A 61 -5.25 1.65 -16.11
N GLU A 62 -6.28 2.46 -16.39
CA GLU A 62 -6.24 3.90 -16.14
C GLU A 62 -6.45 4.25 -14.67
N LYS A 63 -7.27 3.48 -13.95
CA LYS A 63 -7.63 3.80 -12.56
C LYS A 63 -6.71 3.19 -11.50
N ALA A 64 -6.10 2.03 -11.77
CA ALA A 64 -5.32 1.30 -10.76
C ALA A 64 -3.87 1.05 -11.23
N VAL A 65 -3.70 0.40 -12.37
CA VAL A 65 -2.37 -0.12 -12.77
C VAL A 65 -1.41 1.00 -13.17
N LYS A 66 -1.84 1.93 -14.03
CA LYS A 66 -0.99 3.03 -14.52
C LYS A 66 -0.62 4.03 -13.41
N PRO A 67 -1.53 4.43 -12.49
CA PRO A 67 -1.15 5.22 -11.32
C PRO A 67 -0.09 4.51 -10.46
N ALA A 68 -0.30 3.25 -10.09
CA ALA A 68 0.66 2.49 -9.30
C ALA A 68 2.03 2.35 -9.99
N TYR A 69 2.03 2.11 -11.31
CA TYR A 69 3.28 2.06 -12.09
C TYR A 69 3.98 3.42 -12.15
N THR A 70 3.22 4.52 -12.22
CA THR A 70 3.77 5.88 -12.22
C THR A 70 4.44 6.21 -10.89
N GLU A 71 3.79 5.88 -9.78
CA GLU A 71 4.36 6.02 -8.44
C GLU A 71 5.62 5.16 -8.27
N HIS A 72 5.60 3.92 -8.77
CA HIS A 72 6.77 3.05 -8.78
C HIS A 72 7.94 3.68 -9.57
N LYS A 73 7.67 4.31 -10.72
CA LYS A 73 8.71 5.02 -11.49
C LYS A 73 9.28 6.24 -10.76
N ILE A 74 8.45 6.98 -10.03
CA ILE A 74 8.90 8.09 -9.19
C ILE A 74 9.84 7.56 -8.10
N ALA A 75 9.47 6.47 -7.41
CA ALA A 75 10.32 5.83 -6.40
C ALA A 75 11.67 5.37 -6.97
N LEU A 76 11.68 4.73 -8.15
CA LEU A 76 12.91 4.36 -8.85
C LEU A 76 13.77 5.59 -9.20
N GLY A 77 13.14 6.71 -9.56
CA GLY A 77 13.83 7.98 -9.83
C GLY A 77 14.59 8.52 -8.61
N TYR A 78 14.13 8.22 -7.39
CA TYR A 78 14.83 8.52 -6.14
C TYR A 78 15.87 7.47 -5.73
N GLY A 79 16.10 6.42 -6.53
CA GLY A 79 17.05 5.35 -6.21
C GLY A 79 16.53 4.29 -5.23
N VAL A 80 15.20 4.14 -5.11
CA VAL A 80 14.58 3.13 -4.25
C VAL A 80 14.58 1.75 -4.93
N TYR A 81 15.31 0.80 -4.36
CA TYR A 81 15.39 -0.60 -4.84
C TYR A 81 14.84 -1.64 -3.86
N GLY A 82 14.32 -1.20 -2.72
CA GLY A 82 13.72 -2.03 -1.69
C GLY A 82 12.86 -1.18 -0.77
N THR A 83 12.09 -1.81 0.10
CA THR A 83 11.19 -1.15 1.05
C THR A 83 11.49 -1.59 2.49
N PRO A 84 11.16 -0.78 3.50
CA PRO A 84 10.70 0.62 3.39
C PRO A 84 11.85 1.58 3.06
N LYS A 85 11.51 2.72 2.41
CA LYS A 85 12.40 3.85 2.12
C LYS A 85 11.61 5.15 2.19
N ASN A 86 12.29 6.23 2.54
CA ASN A 86 11.67 7.52 2.79
C ASN A 86 12.34 8.61 1.97
N VAL A 87 11.55 9.47 1.34
CA VAL A 87 12.03 10.62 0.57
C VAL A 87 11.46 11.88 1.22
N ILE A 88 12.33 12.77 1.67
CA ILE A 88 11.96 14.02 2.34
C ILE A 88 12.69 15.16 1.64
N ASN A 89 11.99 16.22 1.29
CA ASN A 89 12.55 17.35 0.53
C ASN A 89 13.29 16.89 -0.74
N GLU A 90 12.67 15.98 -1.50
CA GLU A 90 13.20 15.39 -2.74
C GLU A 90 14.50 14.59 -2.59
N ARG A 91 14.88 14.25 -1.36
CA ARG A 91 16.10 13.48 -1.07
C ARG A 91 15.75 12.16 -0.40
N LEU A 92 16.33 11.08 -0.92
CA LEU A 92 16.27 9.78 -0.28
C LEU A 92 16.99 9.85 1.07
N VAL A 93 16.27 9.54 2.15
CA VAL A 93 16.81 9.52 3.50
C VAL A 93 17.60 8.22 3.69
N ALA A 94 18.90 8.35 3.92
CA ALA A 94 19.77 7.23 4.23
C ALA A 94 19.61 6.76 5.68
N ASP A 95 20.07 5.55 5.96
CA ASP A 95 20.18 4.98 7.32
C ASP A 95 18.86 4.99 8.10
N THR A 96 17.75 4.63 7.46
CA THR A 96 16.45 4.41 8.10
C THR A 96 16.19 2.92 8.29
N GLU A 97 15.58 2.54 9.40
CA GLU A 97 15.15 1.16 9.65
C GLU A 97 13.63 1.02 9.65
N SER A 98 13.13 -0.17 9.30
CA SER A 98 11.70 -0.46 9.29
C SER A 98 11.07 -0.47 10.68
N ALA A 99 11.87 -0.67 11.73
CA ALA A 99 11.41 -0.72 13.12
C ALA A 99 11.34 0.65 13.80
N TRP A 100 11.72 1.73 13.10
CA TRP A 100 11.77 3.07 13.68
C TRP A 100 10.40 3.54 14.18
N GLY A 101 10.40 4.01 15.42
CA GLY A 101 9.27 4.67 16.04
C GLY A 101 9.30 6.20 15.86
N PRO A 102 8.32 6.90 16.44
CA PRO A 102 8.26 8.36 16.38
C PRO A 102 9.51 9.08 16.91
N ASP A 103 10.16 8.53 17.94
CA ASP A 103 11.35 9.14 18.55
C ASP A 103 12.58 9.05 17.63
N ASP A 104 12.81 7.89 16.98
CA ASP A 104 13.88 7.71 16.00
C ASP A 104 13.73 8.69 14.83
N TRP A 105 12.48 8.86 14.37
CA TRP A 105 12.13 9.84 13.34
C TRP A 105 12.39 11.27 13.79
N THR A 106 12.02 11.60 15.02
CA THR A 106 12.23 12.93 15.59
C THR A 106 13.71 13.28 15.62
N GLU A 107 14.58 12.35 16.01
CA GLU A 107 16.04 12.57 15.98
C GLU A 107 16.57 12.67 14.54
N LYS A 108 16.13 11.79 13.63
CA LYS A 108 16.56 11.85 12.22
C LYS A 108 16.21 13.18 11.58
N LEU A 109 15.00 13.68 11.78
CA LEU A 109 14.51 14.92 11.17
C LEU A 109 15.31 16.16 11.59
N LYS A 110 15.94 16.17 12.78
CA LYS A 110 16.84 17.26 13.21
C LYS A 110 18.13 17.33 12.39
N THR A 111 18.47 16.25 11.68
CA THR A 111 19.73 16.11 10.92
C THR A 111 19.56 16.28 9.41
N LEU A 112 18.31 16.41 8.93
CA LEU A 112 17.97 16.61 7.51
C LEU A 112 17.88 18.10 7.16
#